data_AF-A0AB35PML2-F1
#
_entry.id   AF-A0AB35PML2-F1
#
_cell.length_a   1.000
_cell.length_b   1.000
_cell.length_c   1.000
_cell.angle_alpha   90.00
_cell.angle_beta   90.00
_cell.angle_gamma   90.00
#
_symmetry.space_group_name_H-M   'P 1'
#
loop_
_entity.id
_entity.type
_entity.pdbx_description
1 polymer ?
#
loop_
_entity_poly.entity_id
_entity_poly.type
_entity_poly.pdbx_seq_one_letter_code
_entity_poly.pdbx_strand_id
1 'polypeptide(L)'
;AGENRLKLNDYIEDWLPGVIQGNGYDGNKITIRHILNHTSGIAEYSRSKYADFTDTKKSYTAEELVKMGVSLPPDFAPGKGWS
;
A
#
# COMPACT_ATOMS: atom_id res chain seq x y z
N ALA A 1 -2.43 3.39 26.63
CA ALA A 1 -2.27 3.90 25.25
C ALA A 1 -0.84 3.65 24.83
N GLY A 2 -0.55 3.52 23.52
CA GLY A 2 0.83 3.47 23.03
C GLY A 2 1.54 4.83 23.14
N GLU A 3 2.63 5.03 22.40
CA GLU A 3 3.48 6.23 22.44
C GLU A 3 2.82 7.53 21.92
N ASN A 4 1.57 7.48 21.43
CA ASN A 4 0.84 8.62 20.85
C ASN A 4 1.56 9.34 19.68
N ARG A 5 2.46 8.64 18.99
CA ARG A 5 3.21 9.17 17.84
C ARG A 5 2.47 9.04 16.51
N LEU A 6 1.46 8.17 16.44
CA LEU A 6 0.60 7.95 15.29
C LEU A 6 -0.78 7.49 15.77
N LYS A 7 -1.82 7.71 14.97
CA LYS A 7 -3.15 7.15 15.21
C LYS A 7 -3.50 6.17 14.10
N LEU A 8 -4.17 5.09 14.47
CA LEU A 8 -4.63 4.08 13.51
C LEU A 8 -5.59 4.64 12.45
N ASN A 9 -6.24 5.78 12.72
CA ASN A 9 -7.18 6.42 11.79
C ASN A 9 -6.55 7.60 11.04
N ASP A 10 -5.23 7.85 11.18
CA ASP A 10 -4.53 8.82 10.33
C ASP A 10 -4.52 8.29 8.88
N TYR A 11 -4.62 9.20 7.91
CA TYR A 11 -4.56 8.85 6.51
C TYR A 11 -3.11 8.63 6.10
N ILE A 12 -2.88 7.74 5.13
CA ILE A 12 -1.52 7.49 4.64
C ILE A 12 -0.92 8.74 3.98
N GLU A 13 -1.74 9.58 3.36
CA GLU A 13 -1.28 10.85 2.78
C GLU A 13 -0.63 11.80 3.81
N ASP A 14 -1.06 11.74 5.08
CA ASP A 14 -0.48 12.56 6.16
C ASP A 14 0.98 12.18 6.47
N TRP A 15 1.36 10.93 6.15
CA TRP A 15 2.66 10.35 6.46
C TRP A 15 3.54 10.16 5.22
N LEU A 16 2.93 9.88 4.07
CA LEU A 16 3.59 9.54 2.81
C LEU A 16 2.93 10.30 1.64
N PRO A 17 3.07 11.64 1.59
CA PRO A 17 2.37 12.47 0.63
C PRO A 17 2.75 12.11 -0.81
N GLY A 18 1.74 11.87 -1.64
CA GLY A 18 1.90 11.53 -3.06
C GLY A 18 2.50 10.15 -3.35
N VAL A 19 2.63 9.27 -2.36
CA VAL A 19 3.17 7.91 -2.57
C VAL A 19 2.08 6.96 -3.08
N ILE A 20 0.88 7.00 -2.49
CA ILE A 20 -0.25 6.13 -2.86
C ILE A 20 -1.27 6.95 -3.66
N GLN A 21 -0.99 7.13 -4.95
CA GLN A 21 -1.81 7.93 -5.85
C GLN A 21 -1.79 7.39 -7.29
N GLY A 22 -2.80 7.78 -8.08
CA GLY A 22 -2.93 7.36 -9.48
C GLY A 22 -3.55 5.96 -9.63
N ASN A 23 -3.91 5.58 -10.86
CA ASN A 23 -4.50 4.27 -11.18
C ASN A 23 -5.76 3.88 -10.35
N GLY A 24 -6.47 4.86 -9.79
CA GLY A 24 -7.63 4.64 -8.90
C GLY A 24 -7.31 4.71 -7.40
N TYR A 25 -6.05 4.88 -7.01
CA TYR A 25 -5.66 5.11 -5.62
C TYR A 25 -5.83 6.56 -5.16
N ASP A 26 -6.19 6.70 -3.89
CA ASP A 26 -6.29 7.96 -3.17
C ASP A 26 -5.83 7.76 -1.73
N GLY A 27 -4.62 8.22 -1.41
CA GLY A 27 -4.03 8.14 -0.06
C GLY A 27 -4.87 8.80 1.03
N ASN A 28 -5.74 9.75 0.68
CA ASN A 28 -6.68 10.42 1.60
C ASN A 28 -7.89 9.54 1.97
N LYS A 29 -7.98 8.32 1.43
CA LYS A 29 -9.03 7.34 1.78
C LYS A 29 -8.48 6.11 2.47
N ILE A 30 -7.17 5.95 2.54
CA ILE A 30 -6.49 4.79 3.15
C ILE A 30 -5.93 5.22 4.49
N THR A 31 -6.26 4.48 5.55
CA THR A 31 -5.76 4.75 6.90
C THR A 31 -4.65 3.77 7.29
N ILE A 32 -3.87 4.10 8.31
CA ILE A 32 -2.90 3.16 8.90
C ILE A 32 -3.58 1.85 9.30
N ARG A 33 -4.80 1.90 9.84
CA ARG A 33 -5.60 0.71 10.18
C ARG A 33 -5.85 -0.16 8.96
N HIS A 34 -6.23 0.45 7.83
CA HIS A 34 -6.49 -0.29 6.59
C HIS A 34 -5.26 -1.06 6.08
N ILE A 35 -4.06 -0.49 6.25
CA ILE A 35 -2.80 -1.18 5.94
C ILE A 35 -2.60 -2.36 6.89
N LEU A 36 -2.68 -2.11 8.20
CA LEU A 36 -2.35 -3.13 9.22
C LEU A 36 -3.34 -4.31 9.27
N ASN A 37 -4.57 -4.14 8.77
CA ASN A 37 -5.59 -5.18 8.76
C ASN A 37 -5.91 -5.72 7.36
N HIS A 38 -5.13 -5.35 6.33
CA HIS A 38 -5.31 -5.85 4.96
C HIS A 38 -6.67 -5.50 4.33
N THR A 39 -7.16 -4.27 4.58
CA THR A 39 -8.41 -3.75 4.00
C THR A 39 -8.21 -2.47 3.19
N SER A 40 -6.97 -2.14 2.82
CA SER A 40 -6.65 -0.95 2.03
C SER A 40 -7.11 -1.04 0.58
N GLY A 41 -7.18 -2.27 0.03
CA GLY A 41 -7.40 -2.51 -1.39
C GLY A 41 -6.17 -2.25 -2.27
N ILE A 42 -4.98 -2.01 -1.68
CA ILE A 42 -3.72 -1.91 -2.41
C ILE A 42 -3.36 -3.28 -2.96
N ALA A 43 -3.14 -3.32 -4.27
CA ALA A 43 -2.77 -4.54 -4.95
C ALA A 43 -1.43 -5.09 -4.45
N GLU A 44 -1.40 -6.41 -4.28
CA GLU A 44 -0.23 -7.16 -3.85
C GLU A 44 0.88 -7.10 -4.91
N TYR A 45 2.06 -6.57 -4.54
CA TYR A 45 3.16 -6.32 -5.47
C TYR A 45 3.68 -7.62 -6.13
N SER A 46 3.58 -8.76 -5.45
CA SER A 46 3.99 -10.06 -5.97
C SER A 46 3.19 -10.53 -7.18
N ARG A 47 2.01 -9.93 -7.43
CA ARG A 47 1.20 -10.18 -8.64
C ARG A 47 1.68 -9.41 -9.87
N SER A 48 2.61 -8.47 -9.69
CA SER A 48 3.13 -7.67 -10.80
C SER A 48 3.98 -8.53 -11.72
N LYS A 49 3.87 -8.29 -13.04
CA LYS A 49 4.75 -8.91 -14.05
C LYS A 49 6.23 -8.56 -13.88
N TYR A 50 6.54 -7.56 -13.05
CA TYR A 50 7.90 -7.13 -12.75
C TYR A 50 8.46 -7.78 -11.47
N ALA A 51 7.62 -8.51 -10.73
CA ALA A 51 8.06 -9.31 -9.60
C ALA A 51 8.68 -10.61 -10.11
N ASP A 52 9.99 -10.76 -9.89
CA ASP A 52 10.72 -12.01 -10.14
C ASP A 52 11.25 -12.54 -8.81
N PHE A 53 10.62 -13.59 -8.32
CA PHE A 53 11.02 -14.29 -7.09
C PHE A 53 12.03 -15.41 -7.33
N THR A 54 12.39 -15.68 -8.58
CA THR A 54 13.41 -16.66 -8.93
C THR A 54 14.81 -16.03 -8.92
N ASP A 55 14.91 -14.73 -9.14
CA ASP A 55 16.15 -13.97 -8.95
C ASP A 55 16.41 -13.71 -7.47
N THR A 56 17.14 -14.64 -6.85
CA THR A 56 17.54 -14.58 -5.43
C THR A 56 18.60 -13.51 -5.12
N LYS A 57 19.14 -12.84 -6.14
CA LYS A 57 20.17 -11.79 -5.98
C LYS A 57 19.59 -10.38 -6.11
N LYS A 58 18.41 -10.26 -6.70
CA LYS A 58 17.76 -8.96 -6.89
C LYS A 58 17.39 -8.34 -5.55
N SER A 59 17.92 -7.15 -5.32
CA SER A 59 17.54 -6.32 -4.18
C SER A 59 16.48 -5.32 -4.65
N TYR A 60 15.43 -5.17 -3.84
CA TYR A 60 14.40 -4.15 -4.05
C TYR A 60 14.42 -3.17 -2.87
N THR A 61 14.24 -1.89 -3.13
CA THR A 61 13.90 -0.94 -2.07
C THR A 61 12.41 -1.05 -1.71
N ALA A 62 12.03 -0.56 -0.53
CA ALA A 62 10.63 -0.53 -0.12
C ALA A 62 9.77 0.28 -1.11
N GLU A 63 10.31 1.40 -1.62
CA GLU A 63 9.64 2.28 -2.58
C GLU A 63 9.44 1.58 -3.93
N GLU A 64 10.36 0.71 -4.36
CA GLU A 64 10.20 -0.08 -5.58
C GLU A 64 9.05 -1.07 -5.45
N LEU A 65 8.93 -1.75 -4.30
CA LEU A 65 7.82 -2.68 -4.04
C LEU A 65 6.48 -1.94 -3.95
N VAL A 66 6.44 -0.78 -3.29
CA VAL A 66 5.23 0.06 -3.23
C VAL A 66 4.83 0.52 -4.63
N LYS A 67 5.76 1.04 -5.44
CA LYS A 67 5.48 1.43 -6.83
C LYS A 67 4.99 0.26 -7.66
N MET A 68 5.53 -0.93 -7.44
CA MET A 68 5.12 -2.15 -8.13
C MET A 68 3.67 -2.52 -7.80
N GLY A 69 3.27 -2.48 -6.53
CA GLY A 69 1.86 -2.68 -6.12
C GLY A 69 0.92 -1.60 -6.66
N VAL A 70 1.27 -0.32 -6.48
CA VAL A 70 0.46 0.83 -6.92
C VAL A 70 0.33 0.92 -8.46
N SER A 71 1.24 0.30 -9.21
CA SER A 71 1.13 0.20 -10.68
C SER A 71 -0.02 -0.69 -11.16
N LEU A 72 -0.55 -1.56 -10.30
CA LEU A 72 -1.75 -2.37 -10.54
C LEU A 72 -2.99 -1.66 -10.00
N PRO A 73 -4.18 -1.82 -10.62
CA PRO A 73 -5.39 -1.17 -10.12
C PRO A 73 -5.75 -1.69 -8.72
N PRO A 74 -6.43 -0.88 -7.88
CA PRO A 74 -6.90 -1.34 -6.58
C PRO A 74 -7.79 -2.59 -6.71
N ASP A 75 -7.63 -3.55 -5.80
CA ASP A 75 -8.51 -4.74 -5.78
C ASP A 75 -9.94 -4.35 -5.37
N PHE A 76 -10.08 -3.33 -4.50
CA PHE A 76 -11.35 -2.75 -4.06
C PHE A 76 -11.15 -1.38 -3.41
N ALA A 77 -12.25 -0.66 -3.13
CA ALA A 77 -12.20 0.59 -2.38
C ALA A 77 -11.84 0.37 -0.89
N PRO A 78 -11.08 1.27 -0.24
CA PRO A 78 -10.63 1.07 1.15
C PRO A 78 -11.79 0.74 2.12
N GLY A 79 -11.59 -0.32 2.91
CA GLY A 79 -12.56 -0.82 3.89
C GLY A 79 -13.76 -1.58 3.28
N LYS A 80 -13.76 -1.85 1.97
CA LYS A 80 -14.86 -2.57 1.28
C LYS A 80 -14.55 -4.04 0.97
N GLY A 81 -13.37 -4.52 1.36
CA GLY A 81 -12.94 -5.90 1.16
C GLY A 81 -11.78 -6.25 2.08
N TRP A 82 -11.25 -7.46 1.87
CA TRP A 82 -10.06 -7.98 2.54
C TRP A 82 -9.22 -8.74 1.51
N SER A 83 -7.94 -8.42 1.41
CA SER A 83 -6.99 -9.08 0.51
C SER A 83 -5.55 -8.87 0.97
#